data_AF-A0A662BLP4-F1
#
_entry.id   AF-A0A662BLP4-F1
#
_cell.length_a   1.000
_cell.length_b   1.000
_cell.length_c   1.000
_cell.angle_alpha   90.00
_cell.angle_beta   90.00
_cell.angle_gamma   90.00
#
_symmetry.space_group_name_H-M   'P 1'
#
loop_
_entity.id
_entity.type
_entity.pdbx_description
1 polymer ?
#
loop_
_entity_poly.entity_id
_entity_poly.type
_entity_poly.pdbx_seq_one_letter_code
_entity_poly.pdbx_strand_id
1 'polypeptide(L)'
;MSIFISMKNNSENPLYEGQYLKASFDGEITGNAMDIPRRAVFNNNMVYVVYDSTLRKAEVNILKINQQSMIINGLDEGVYVVVEPLVNVVEGSTVEIY
;
A
#
# COMPACT_ATOMS: atom_id res chain seq x y z
N MET A 1 3.23 21.12 16.00
CA MET A 1 3.19 21.51 14.56
C MET A 1 1.76 21.83 14.23
N SER A 2 1.48 23.03 13.76
CA SER A 2 0.11 23.52 13.53
C SER A 2 -0.10 23.70 12.03
N ILE A 3 -1.24 23.23 11.52
CA ILE A 3 -1.63 23.34 10.12
C ILE A 3 -2.81 24.31 10.05
N PHE A 4 -2.73 25.29 9.17
CA PHE A 4 -3.78 26.28 8.95
C PHE A 4 -4.27 26.19 7.51
N ILE A 5 -5.58 26.27 7.31
CA ILE A 5 -6.24 26.21 5.99
C ILE A 5 -6.96 27.55 5.79
N SER A 6 -6.72 28.22 4.67
CA SER A 6 -7.45 29.42 4.28
C SER A 6 -8.60 29.04 3.35
N MET A 7 -9.82 29.45 3.68
CA MET A 7 -11.00 29.21 2.86
C MET A 7 -11.66 30.54 2.50
N LYS A 8 -12.16 30.65 1.27
CA LYS A 8 -12.93 31.83 0.84
C LYS A 8 -14.39 31.61 1.21
N ASN A 9 -14.92 32.49 2.04
CA ASN A 9 -16.36 32.56 2.31
C ASN A 9 -17.07 33.12 1.08
N ASN A 10 -18.08 32.42 0.56
CA ASN A 10 -18.86 32.88 -0.58
C ASN A 10 -20.36 32.78 -0.27
N SER A 11 -21.17 33.57 -0.99
CA SER A 11 -22.61 33.66 -0.74
C SER A 11 -23.39 32.37 -1.03
N GLU A 12 -22.83 31.50 -1.88
CA GLU A 12 -23.45 30.23 -2.29
C GLU A 12 -23.14 29.08 -1.30
N ASN A 13 -22.03 29.20 -0.56
CA ASN A 13 -21.55 28.28 0.47
C ASN A 13 -20.99 29.09 1.65
N PRO A 14 -21.88 29.74 2.44
CA PRO A 14 -21.47 30.55 3.57
C PRO A 14 -20.81 29.70 4.65
N LEU A 15 -19.67 30.18 5.14
CA LEU A 15 -18.95 29.61 6.28
C LEU A 15 -19.38 30.32 7.57
N TYR A 16 -19.77 29.54 8.57
CA TYR A 16 -20.22 30.05 9.86
C TYR A 16 -19.21 29.80 10.98
N GLU A 17 -19.14 30.70 11.94
CA GLU A 17 -18.32 30.50 13.14
C GLU A 17 -18.82 29.28 13.92
N GLY A 18 -17.87 28.48 14.43
CA GLY A 18 -18.18 27.24 15.14
C GLY A 18 -18.60 26.07 14.25
N GLN A 19 -18.63 26.23 12.92
CA GLN A 19 -18.96 25.15 12.00
C GLN A 19 -17.83 24.11 11.94
N TYR A 20 -18.19 22.82 12.04
CA TYR A 20 -17.29 21.71 11.79
C TYR A 20 -17.22 21.43 10.29
N LEU A 21 -16.00 21.29 9.76
CA LEU A 21 -15.75 21.03 8.35
C LEU A 21 -14.81 19.84 8.19
N LYS A 22 -14.99 19.09 7.11
CA LYS A 22 -14.10 18.00 6.71
C LYS A 22 -13.19 18.51 5.59
N ALA A 23 -11.91 18.64 5.85
CA ALA A 23 -10.92 18.86 4.80
C ALA A 23 -10.55 17.51 4.19
N SER A 24 -10.60 17.42 2.86
CA SER A 24 -10.01 16.32 2.09
C SER A 24 -8.86 16.91 1.30
N PHE A 25 -7.70 16.26 1.37
CA PHE A 25 -6.53 16.61 0.57
C PHE A 25 -6.31 15.49 -0.42
N ASP A 26 -6.28 15.83 -1.70
CA ASP A 26 -5.93 14.85 -2.72
C ASP A 26 -4.45 14.50 -2.57
N GLY A 27 -4.17 13.21 -2.55
CA GLY A 27 -2.81 12.69 -2.54
C GLY A 27 -2.21 12.63 -3.95
N GLU A 28 -0.91 12.45 -4.02
CA GLU A 28 -0.25 12.12 -5.28
C GLU A 28 -0.63 10.70 -5.72
N ILE A 29 -0.97 10.53 -7.00
CA ILE A 29 -1.23 9.22 -7.57
C ILE A 29 0.13 8.56 -7.85
N THR A 30 0.48 7.56 -7.07
CA THR A 30 1.66 6.75 -7.35
C THR A 30 1.29 5.65 -8.35
N GLY A 31 1.81 5.75 -9.57
CA GLY A 31 1.72 4.67 -10.56
C GLY A 31 2.52 3.45 -10.13
N ASN A 32 2.12 2.27 -10.61
CA ASN A 32 2.78 0.97 -10.34
C ASN A 32 2.89 0.63 -8.85
N ALA A 33 1.82 0.88 -8.09
CA ALA A 33 1.72 0.50 -6.69
C ALA A 33 0.61 -0.53 -6.48
N MET A 34 0.79 -1.42 -5.50
CA MET A 34 -0.25 -2.35 -5.08
C MET A 34 -0.42 -2.35 -3.56
N ASP A 35 -1.64 -2.67 -3.10
CA ASP A 35 -1.94 -2.84 -1.68
C ASP A 35 -1.88 -4.32 -1.29
N ILE A 36 -1.08 -4.66 -0.28
CA ILE A 36 -0.95 -6.02 0.23
C ILE A 36 -1.14 -6.10 1.75
N PRO A 37 -1.61 -7.25 2.27
CA PRO A 37 -1.61 -7.51 3.70
C PRO A 37 -0.20 -7.39 4.28
N ARG A 38 -0.06 -6.73 5.43
CA ARG A 38 1.26 -6.55 6.09
C ARG A 38 2.00 -7.86 6.35
N ARG A 39 1.25 -8.94 6.59
CA ARG A 39 1.79 -10.30 6.82
C ARG A 39 2.50 -10.92 5.61
N ALA A 40 2.30 -10.37 4.41
CA ALA A 40 2.98 -10.81 3.19
C ALA A 40 4.43 -10.31 3.11
N VAL A 41 4.76 -9.27 3.89
CA VAL A 41 6.08 -8.66 3.94
C VAL A 41 6.89 -9.30 5.06
N PHE A 42 8.10 -9.77 4.75
CA PHE A 42 9.08 -10.27 5.70
C PHE A 42 10.40 -9.52 5.55
N ASN A 43 11.31 -9.67 6.52
CA ASN A 43 12.62 -8.99 6.53
C ASN A 43 12.54 -7.48 6.21
N ASN A 44 11.53 -6.82 6.77
CA ASN A 44 11.18 -5.40 6.60
C ASN A 44 10.66 -4.99 5.22
N ASN A 45 11.22 -5.48 4.11
CA ASN A 45 10.86 -5.02 2.76
C ASN A 45 10.93 -6.11 1.68
N MET A 46 10.80 -7.38 2.06
CA MET A 46 10.81 -8.50 1.12
C MET A 46 9.43 -9.16 1.04
N VAL A 47 9.08 -9.64 -0.14
CA VAL A 47 7.88 -10.44 -0.38
C VAL A 47 8.23 -11.71 -1.15
N TYR A 48 7.37 -12.71 -1.05
CA TYR A 48 7.47 -13.90 -1.89
C TYR A 48 6.64 -13.71 -3.15
N VAL A 49 7.25 -13.95 -4.29
CA VAL A 49 6.62 -13.89 -5.61
C VAL A 49 6.67 -15.26 -6.28
N VAL A 50 5.70 -15.53 -7.14
CA VAL A 50 5.67 -16.75 -7.95
C VAL A 50 6.11 -16.41 -9.36
N TYR A 51 7.16 -17.08 -9.82
CA TYR A 51 7.68 -16.98 -11.18
C TYR A 51 7.89 -18.39 -11.73
N ASP A 52 7.27 -18.73 -12.86
CA ASP A 52 7.32 -20.07 -13.46
C ASP A 52 7.04 -21.20 -12.42
N SER A 53 5.94 -21.07 -11.68
CA SER A 53 5.54 -22.00 -10.59
C SER A 53 6.57 -22.19 -9.48
N THR A 54 7.53 -21.27 -9.37
CA THR A 54 8.61 -21.32 -8.39
C THR A 54 8.55 -20.10 -7.47
N LEU A 55 8.73 -20.33 -6.18
CA LEU A 55 8.79 -19.28 -5.18
C LEU A 55 10.14 -18.54 -5.23
N ARG A 56 10.11 -17.22 -5.38
CA ARG A 56 11.28 -16.34 -5.33
C ARG A 56 11.08 -15.23 -4.31
N LYS A 57 12.18 -14.69 -3.79
CA LYS A 57 12.14 -13.48 -2.96
C LYS A 57 12.31 -12.26 -3.85
N ALA A 58 11.52 -11.23 -3.59
CA ALA A 58 11.65 -9.93 -4.25
C ALA A 58 11.70 -8.84 -3.19
N GLU A 59 12.62 -7.90 -3.37
CA GLU A 59 12.67 -6.67 -2.58
C GLU A 59 11.64 -5.68 -3.13
N VAL A 60 10.93 -4.98 -2.24
CA VAL A 60 9.90 -4.01 -2.58
C VAL A 60 10.15 -2.71 -1.84
N ASN A 61 9.66 -1.61 -2.41
CA ASN A 61 9.70 -0.32 -1.74
C ASN A 61 8.33 0.00 -1.11
N ILE A 62 8.36 0.46 0.13
CA ILE A 62 7.16 0.73 0.94
C ILE A 62 6.81 2.20 0.79
N LEU A 63 5.68 2.45 0.13
CA LEU A 63 5.16 3.81 -0.08
C LEU A 63 4.31 4.28 1.10
N LYS A 64 3.53 3.36 1.68
CA LYS A 64 2.64 3.70 2.80
C LYS A 64 2.33 2.48 3.66
N ILE A 65 2.24 2.71 4.96
CA ILE A 65 1.79 1.71 5.93
C ILE A 65 0.40 2.08 6.43
N ASN A 66 -0.60 1.24 6.16
CA ASN A 66 -1.95 1.35 6.70
C ASN A 66 -2.10 0.45 7.94
N GLN A 67 -3.26 0.50 8.61
CA GLN A 67 -3.49 -0.31 9.83
C GLN A 67 -3.40 -1.82 9.56
N GLN A 68 -3.98 -2.29 8.45
CA GLN A 68 -4.04 -3.73 8.11
C GLN A 68 -3.21 -4.08 6.86
N SER A 69 -2.87 -3.08 6.04
CA SER A 69 -2.26 -3.27 4.72
C SER A 69 -1.07 -2.33 4.51
N MET A 70 -0.36 -2.53 3.41
CA MET A 70 0.79 -1.73 3.00
C MET A 70 0.74 -1.50 1.50
N ILE A 71 0.95 -0.25 1.11
CA ILE A 71 1.09 0.13 -0.29
C ILE A 71 2.57 0.03 -0.66
N ILE A 72 2.87 -0.80 -1.66
CA ILE A 72 4.23 -1.06 -2.11
C ILE A 72 4.38 -0.86 -3.63
N ASN A 73 5.61 -0.65 -4.09
CA ASN A 73 5.98 -0.71 -5.51
C ASN A 73 7.30 -1.47 -5.71
N GLY A 74 7.72 -1.64 -6.97
CA GLY A 74 8.94 -2.36 -7.34
C GLY A 74 8.72 -3.78 -7.87
N LEU A 75 7.46 -4.17 -8.12
CA LEU A 75 7.11 -5.41 -8.82
C LEU A 75 6.46 -5.08 -10.16
N ASP A 76 6.73 -5.93 -11.14
CA ASP A 76 6.09 -5.85 -12.46
C ASP A 76 4.62 -6.26 -12.40
N GLU A 77 3.81 -5.68 -13.30
CA GLU A 77 2.41 -6.05 -13.44
C GLU A 77 2.27 -7.52 -13.87
N GLY A 78 1.29 -8.22 -13.29
CA GLY A 78 1.05 -9.65 -13.56
C GLY A 78 1.86 -10.61 -12.69
N VAL A 79 2.75 -10.11 -11.81
CA VAL A 79 3.45 -10.95 -10.82
C VAL A 79 2.50 -11.35 -9.69
N TYR A 80 2.46 -12.65 -9.38
CA TYR A 80 1.71 -13.17 -8.25
C TYR A 80 2.52 -13.02 -6.95
N VAL A 81 1.90 -12.43 -5.94
CA VAL A 81 2.49 -12.26 -4.61
C VAL A 81 1.80 -13.17 -3.61
N VAL A 82 2.60 -13.86 -2.80
CA VAL A 82 2.08 -14.74 -1.75
C VAL A 82 1.69 -13.88 -0.54
N VAL A 83 0.40 -13.88 -0.22
CA VAL A 83 -0.17 -13.09 0.89
C VAL A 83 -0.34 -13.86 2.20
N GLU A 84 -0.12 -15.17 2.15
CA GLU A 84 -0.13 -16.04 3.32
C GLU A 84 1.27 -16.13 3.94
N PRO A 85 1.38 -16.05 5.27
CA PRO A 85 2.67 -16.19 5.93
C PRO A 85 3.20 -17.60 5.73
N LEU A 86 4.30 -17.72 4.99
CA LEU A 86 5.00 -18.97 4.75
C LEU A 86 5.96 -19.27 5.91
N VAL A 87 5.82 -20.44 6.52
CA VAL A 87 6.72 -20.90 7.60
C VAL A 87 7.70 -21.92 7.01
N ASN A 88 9.00 -21.73 7.23
CA ASN A 88 10.07 -22.65 6.81
C ASN A 88 10.15 -22.95 5.31
N VAL A 89 9.75 -22.03 4.44
CA VAL A 89 9.82 -22.25 2.99
C VAL A 89 11.21 -21.90 2.44
N VAL A 90 11.74 -22.79 1.59
CA VAL A 90 13.02 -22.60 0.91
C VAL A 90 12.78 -21.96 -0.44
N GLU A 91 13.60 -20.98 -0.79
CA GLU A 91 13.59 -20.37 -2.11
C GLU A 91 13.81 -21.42 -3.20
N GLY A 92 13.00 -21.38 -4.27
CA GLY A 92 13.00 -22.42 -5.29
C GLY A 92 11.98 -23.54 -5.08
N SER A 93 11.14 -23.48 -4.04
CA SER A 93 10.05 -24.44 -3.84
C SER A 93 8.99 -24.32 -4.94
N THR A 94 8.54 -25.46 -5.48
CA THR A 94 7.38 -25.52 -6.39
C THR A 94 6.11 -25.14 -5.63
N VAL A 95 5.30 -24.28 -6.23
CA VAL A 95 4.04 -23.82 -5.66
C VAL A 95 2.88 -24.07 -6.64
N GLU A 96 1.75 -24.48 -6.08
CA GLU A 96 0.47 -24.57 -6.82
C GLU A 96 -0.38 -23.36 -6.46
N ILE A 97 -0.89 -22.68 -7.48
CA ILE A 97 -1.83 -21.57 -7.34
C ILE A 97 -3.23 -22.20 -7.35
N TYR A 98 -3.98 -22.04 -6.25
CA TYR A 98 -5.37 -22.50 -6.13
C TYR A 98 -6.36 -21.35 -6.29
#